data_AF-A0A3A4NKZ0-F1
#
_entry.id   AF-A0A3A4NKZ0-F1
#
_cell.length_a   1.000
_cell.length_b   1.000
_cell.length_c   1.000
_cell.angle_alpha   90.00
_cell.angle_beta   90.00
_cell.angle_gamma   90.00
#
_symmetry.space_group_name_H-M   'P 1'
#
loop_
_entity.id
_entity.type
_entity.pdbx_description
1 polymer ?
#
loop_
_entity_poly.entity_id
_entity_poly.type
_entity_poly.pdbx_seq_one_letter_code
_entity_poly.pdbx_strand_id
1 'polypeptide(L)'
;MRTKLIIVVVSVSVCFALMPQKAAGDLIKFRHGAKKQCVVLEETEDWVVFLTAYGEMKMPMSRIESIERESEETNKSLKEQWNRQPKTQKEEPEKQETVKEEKPQVKRTYKVEAKRRRVMVGARSSGLSSKELESSFTIKDMGMVQGSRLFHVSVMSYKNASIRISPPDFYAFSVNNMRINPHPLDGYPDLDAKVSFNQSASGHISFPTAVKIEKLVHKSELAEFELNLETGEAVAKETGL
;
A
#
# COMPACT_ATOMS: atom_id res chain seq x y z
N MET A 1 -47.06 16.81 38.62
CA MET A 1 -45.62 17.13 38.84
C MET A 1 -44.69 15.95 38.49
N ARG A 2 -44.91 15.22 37.39
CA ARG A 2 -44.06 14.06 37.01
C ARG A 2 -43.39 14.18 35.63
N THR A 3 -43.89 15.07 34.77
CA THR A 3 -43.38 15.28 33.40
C THR A 3 -42.18 16.23 33.31
N LYS A 4 -41.91 17.06 34.33
CA LYS A 4 -40.74 17.97 34.34
C LYS A 4 -39.42 17.29 34.70
N LEU A 5 -39.45 16.09 35.31
CA LEU A 5 -38.24 15.38 35.74
C LEU A 5 -37.56 14.63 34.58
N ILE A 6 -38.34 14.18 33.59
CA ILE A 6 -37.84 13.33 32.49
C ILE A 6 -37.02 14.15 31.48
N ILE A 7 -37.37 15.41 31.26
CA ILE A 7 -36.69 16.27 30.27
C ILE A 7 -35.26 16.63 30.73
N VAL A 8 -35.02 16.76 32.03
CA VAL A 8 -33.71 17.12 32.59
C VAL A 8 -32.72 15.94 32.50
N VAL A 9 -33.20 14.70 32.63
CA VAL A 9 -32.32 13.51 32.54
C VAL A 9 -31.87 13.24 31.10
N VAL A 10 -32.73 13.52 30.12
CA VAL A 10 -32.39 13.36 28.70
C VAL A 10 -31.44 14.46 28.22
N SER A 11 -31.58 15.71 28.70
CA SER A 11 -30.68 16.80 28.28
C SER A 11 -29.26 16.68 28.85
N VAL A 12 -29.09 16.15 30.07
CA VAL A 12 -27.76 15.91 30.67
C VAL A 12 -27.00 14.77 29.97
N SER A 13 -27.74 13.77 29.46
CA SER A 13 -27.13 12.61 28.79
C SER A 13 -26.59 12.95 27.38
N VAL A 14 -27.24 13.87 26.67
CA VAL A 14 -26.81 14.28 25.31
C VAL A 14 -25.58 15.21 25.36
N CYS A 15 -25.41 16.00 26.42
CA CYS A 15 -24.24 16.88 26.56
C CYS A 15 -22.92 16.11 26.82
N PHE A 16 -22.95 14.90 27.39
CA PHE A 16 -21.74 14.08 27.58
C PHE A 16 -21.26 13.37 26.31
N ALA A 17 -22.12 13.17 25.31
CA ALA A 17 -21.76 12.56 24.03
C ALA A 17 -20.99 13.49 23.08
N LEU A 18 -20.88 14.78 23.43
CA LEU A 18 -20.16 15.81 22.68
C LEU A 18 -18.81 16.19 23.32
N MET A 19 -18.29 15.37 24.24
CA MET A 19 -16.90 15.53 24.63
C MET A 19 -16.02 15.13 23.44
N PRO A 20 -15.19 16.05 22.90
CA PRO A 20 -14.22 15.66 21.88
C PRO A 20 -13.36 14.56 22.49
N GLN A 21 -13.31 13.39 21.84
CA GLN A 21 -12.35 12.35 22.17
C GLN A 21 -10.97 12.98 22.05
N LYS A 22 -10.42 13.45 23.17
CA LYS A 22 -9.05 13.90 23.24
C LYS A 22 -8.20 12.75 22.76
N ALA A 23 -7.39 12.99 21.73
CA ALA A 23 -6.45 12.00 21.24
C ALA A 23 -5.59 11.59 22.44
N ALA A 24 -5.56 10.29 22.75
CA ALA A 24 -4.71 9.79 23.82
C ALA A 24 -3.27 9.76 23.28
N GLY A 25 -2.62 10.91 23.13
CA GLY A 25 -1.24 11.07 22.67
C GLY A 25 -1.07 12.13 21.60
N ASP A 26 0.19 12.47 21.32
CA ASP A 26 0.54 13.37 20.22
C ASP A 26 0.00 12.86 18.88
N LEU A 27 -0.35 13.78 18.00
CA LEU A 27 -0.87 13.46 16.69
C LEU A 27 0.00 14.09 15.60
N ILE A 28 0.70 13.24 14.85
CA ILE A 28 1.49 13.66 13.69
C ILE A 28 0.63 13.55 12.45
N LYS A 29 0.47 14.67 11.74
CA LYS A 29 -0.10 14.72 10.41
C LYS A 29 1.02 14.73 9.39
N PHE A 30 1.05 13.73 8.50
CA PHE A 30 2.01 13.67 7.40
C PHE A 30 1.45 14.40 6.17
N ARG A 31 2.34 15.01 5.38
CA ARG A 31 1.95 15.67 4.11
C ARG A 31 1.31 14.70 3.12
N HIS A 32 1.74 13.44 3.16
CA HIS A 32 1.21 12.35 2.37
C HIS A 32 0.96 11.15 3.29
N GLY A 33 -0.29 10.96 3.71
CA GLY A 33 -0.70 9.81 4.50
C GLY A 33 -1.77 10.13 5.55
N ALA A 34 -2.12 9.11 6.34
CA ALA A 34 -3.06 9.24 7.45
C ALA A 34 -2.39 9.93 8.65
N LYS A 35 -3.20 10.63 9.45
CA LYS A 35 -2.80 11.10 10.79
C LYS A 35 -2.42 9.90 11.66
N LYS A 36 -1.32 10.00 12.41
CA LYS A 36 -0.92 8.96 13.37
C LYS A 36 -0.85 9.50 14.78
N GLN A 37 -1.39 8.71 15.70
CA GLN A 37 -1.27 8.89 17.13
C GLN A 37 0.06 8.28 17.61
N CYS A 38 0.83 9.05 18.37
CA CYS A 38 2.19 8.73 18.76
C CYS A 38 2.61 9.51 20.02
N VAL A 39 3.84 9.31 20.47
CA VAL A 39 4.48 10.15 21.50
C VAL A 39 5.80 10.65 20.92
N VAL A 40 5.95 11.95 20.74
CA VAL A 40 7.20 12.54 20.21
C VAL A 40 8.29 12.43 21.28
N LEU A 41 9.41 11.82 20.92
CA LEU A 41 10.55 11.59 21.80
C LEU A 41 11.65 12.61 21.56
N GLU A 42 11.92 12.92 20.30
CA GLU A 42 12.97 13.85 19.87
C GLU A 42 12.51 14.58 18.61
N GLU A 43 12.74 15.89 18.54
CA GLU A 43 12.46 16.71 17.37
C GLU A 43 13.67 17.59 17.09
N THR A 44 14.21 17.46 15.88
CA THR A 44 15.32 18.26 15.35
C THR A 44 14.87 18.91 14.03
N GLU A 45 15.69 19.80 13.49
CA GLU A 45 15.39 20.46 12.20
C GLU A 45 15.23 19.45 11.04
N ASP A 46 15.99 18.35 11.08
CA ASP A 46 16.03 17.37 10.00
C ASP A 46 15.06 16.19 10.21
N TRP A 47 14.80 15.79 11.46
CA TRP A 47 14.04 14.58 11.78
C TRP A 47 13.29 14.65 13.12
N VAL A 48 12.25 13.82 13.21
CA VAL A 48 11.42 13.60 14.41
C VAL A 48 11.43 12.10 14.74
N VAL A 49 11.67 11.80 16.01
CA VAL A 49 11.49 10.47 16.60
C VAL A 49 10.19 10.46 17.36
N PHE A 50 9.38 9.43 17.13
CA PHE A 50 8.15 9.23 17.87
C PHE A 50 7.90 7.75 18.14
N LEU A 51 7.31 7.48 19.30
CA LEU A 51 6.87 6.15 19.70
C LEU A 51 5.43 5.92 19.22
N THR A 52 5.15 4.74 18.68
CA THR A 52 3.80 4.29 18.34
C THR A 52 3.52 2.96 19.06
N ALA A 53 2.30 2.44 18.95
CA ALA A 53 1.96 1.10 19.41
C ALA A 53 2.84 -0.01 18.79
N TYR A 54 3.47 0.24 17.64
CA TYR A 54 4.34 -0.73 16.94
C TYR A 54 5.82 -0.58 17.31
N GLY A 55 6.17 0.44 18.09
CA GLY A 55 7.56 0.77 18.44
C GLY A 55 7.98 2.16 18.01
N GLU A 56 9.28 2.42 18.18
CA GLU A 56 9.91 3.70 17.90
C GLU A 56 10.15 3.88 16.39
N MET A 57 9.83 5.07 15.87
CA MET A 57 9.97 5.42 14.46
C MET A 57 10.69 6.75 14.32
N LYS A 58 11.48 6.89 13.25
CA LYS A 58 12.21 8.10 12.87
C LYS A 58 11.74 8.58 11.50
N MET A 59 11.37 9.85 11.37
CA MET A 59 10.84 10.44 10.13
C MET A 59 11.49 11.79 9.84
N PRO A 60 11.84 12.12 8.58
CA PRO A 60 12.33 13.45 8.23
C PRO A 60 11.23 14.52 8.37
N MET A 61 11.60 15.71 8.82
CA MET A 61 10.66 16.81 9.07
C MET A 61 9.97 17.28 7.77
N SER A 62 10.63 17.10 6.62
CA SER A 62 10.07 17.38 5.29
C SER A 62 8.79 16.59 4.95
N ARG A 63 8.56 15.45 5.62
CA ARG A 63 7.36 14.62 5.44
C ARG A 63 6.23 14.95 6.40
N ILE A 64 6.50 15.74 7.44
CA ILE A 64 5.54 16.13 8.45
C ILE A 64 4.87 17.43 8.00
N GLU A 65 3.55 17.46 8.10
CA GLU A 65 2.74 18.65 7.84
C GLU A 65 2.55 19.44 9.14
N SER A 66 2.17 18.75 10.22
CA SER A 66 1.99 19.34 11.54
C SER A 66 2.13 18.30 12.65
N ILE A 67 2.51 18.75 13.83
CA ILE A 67 2.56 17.95 15.06
C ILE A 67 1.64 18.62 16.07
N GLU A 68 0.56 17.93 16.43
CA GLU A 68 -0.35 18.36 17.49
C GLU A 68 0.11 17.67 18.79
N ARG A 69 0.71 18.43 19.71
CA ARG A 69 1.23 17.89 20.98
C ARG A 69 0.14 17.87 22.05
N GLU A 70 0.03 16.75 22.76
CA GLU A 70 -0.89 16.60 23.89
C GLU A 70 -0.14 16.83 25.22
N SER A 71 -0.87 16.87 26.34
CA SER A 71 -0.28 17.02 27.68
C SER A 71 0.76 15.93 28.01
N GLU A 72 1.85 16.33 28.69
CA GLU A 72 2.93 15.43 29.12
C GLU A 72 2.42 14.25 29.97
N GLU A 73 1.40 14.48 30.79
CA GLU A 73 0.76 13.46 31.62
C GLU A 73 0.11 12.36 30.75
N THR A 74 -0.57 12.75 29.67
CA THR A 74 -1.18 11.81 28.72
C THR A 74 -0.10 11.01 28.00
N ASN A 75 0.94 11.67 27.50
CA ASN A 75 2.06 11.03 26.81
C ASN A 75 2.85 10.06 27.70
N LYS A 76 3.03 10.38 28.98
CA LYS A 76 3.69 9.49 29.95
C LYS A 76 2.89 8.20 30.16
N SER A 77 1.57 8.31 30.29
CA SER A 77 0.69 7.15 30.48
C SER A 77 0.73 6.19 29.28
N LEU A 78 0.76 6.71 28.05
CA LEU A 78 0.88 5.91 26.83
C LEU A 78 2.25 5.27 26.66
N LYS A 79 3.31 6.02 26.99
CA LYS A 79 4.67 5.50 26.96
C LYS A 79 4.81 4.33 27.92
N GLU A 80 4.22 4.40 29.10
CA GLU A 80 4.18 3.28 30.05
C GLU A 80 3.33 2.11 29.53
N GLN A 81 2.16 2.39 28.93
CA GLN A 81 1.29 1.36 28.36
C GLN A 81 1.96 0.60 27.20
N TRP A 82 2.64 1.29 26.30
CA TRP A 82 3.29 0.68 25.14
C TRP A 82 4.61 -0.01 25.50
N ASN A 83 5.36 0.49 26.48
CA ASN A 83 6.53 -0.23 26.98
C ASN A 83 6.19 -1.52 27.76
N ARG A 84 4.94 -1.69 28.20
CA ARG A 84 4.46 -2.93 28.85
C ARG A 84 4.03 -4.02 27.85
N GLN A 85 3.86 -3.71 26.57
CA GLN A 85 3.67 -4.75 25.55
C GLN A 85 5.00 -5.46 25.31
N PRO A 86 5.01 -6.80 25.19
CA PRO A 86 6.25 -7.55 24.98
C PRO A 86 6.92 -7.05 23.70
N LYS A 87 8.05 -6.35 23.87
CA LYS A 87 8.94 -6.00 22.78
C LYS A 87 9.35 -7.31 22.13
N THR A 88 8.89 -7.58 20.91
CA THR A 88 9.53 -8.56 20.04
C THR A 88 10.96 -8.08 19.87
N GLN A 89 11.88 -8.64 20.65
CA GLN A 89 13.29 -8.29 20.65
C GLN A 89 13.83 -8.56 19.23
N LYS A 90 14.03 -7.49 18.46
CA LYS A 90 15.04 -7.49 17.41
C LYS A 90 16.36 -7.29 18.14
N GLU A 91 17.14 -8.35 18.24
CA GLU A 91 18.55 -8.28 18.62
C GLU A 91 19.25 -7.28 17.68
N GLU A 92 19.95 -6.32 18.28
CA GLU A 92 20.99 -5.56 17.59
C GLU A 92 22.09 -6.54 17.14
N PRO A 93 22.48 -6.58 15.85
CA PRO A 93 23.74 -7.21 15.52
C PRO A 93 24.88 -6.22 15.80
N GLU A 94 25.81 -6.65 16.65
CA GLU A 94 27.13 -6.08 16.80
C GLU A 94 27.80 -5.86 15.43
N LYS A 95 28.55 -4.77 15.32
CA LYS A 95 29.44 -4.43 14.21
C LYS A 95 30.26 -5.65 13.76
N GLN A 96 29.89 -6.24 12.64
CA GLN A 96 30.79 -7.05 11.82
C GLN A 96 31.00 -6.38 10.46
N GLU A 97 32.23 -6.46 10.01
CA GLU A 97 32.82 -5.75 8.89
C GLU A 97 32.01 -5.89 7.59
N THR A 98 32.03 -4.80 6.82
CA THR A 98 31.42 -4.63 5.51
C THR A 98 31.82 -5.73 4.53
N VAL A 99 31.01 -6.79 4.46
CA VAL A 99 30.86 -7.55 3.21
C VAL A 99 29.97 -6.71 2.31
N LYS A 100 30.53 -6.21 1.22
CA LYS A 100 29.77 -5.62 0.10
C LYS A 100 28.83 -6.69 -0.43
N GLU A 101 27.60 -6.75 0.09
CA GLU A 101 26.54 -7.54 -0.53
C GLU A 101 26.27 -6.99 -1.93
N GLU A 102 26.31 -7.92 -2.89
CA GLU A 102 26.18 -7.64 -4.31
C GLU A 102 24.91 -6.85 -4.63
N LYS A 103 25.07 -5.87 -5.52
CA LYS A 103 23.99 -5.13 -6.17
C LYS A 103 22.88 -6.10 -6.62
N PRO A 104 21.60 -5.69 -6.53
CA PRO A 104 20.47 -6.56 -6.85
C PRO A 104 20.64 -7.20 -8.23
N GLN A 105 20.72 -8.53 -8.22
CA GLN A 105 20.75 -9.37 -9.41
C GLN A 105 19.43 -9.20 -10.17
N VAL A 106 19.59 -8.55 -11.34
CA VAL A 106 18.67 -8.43 -12.48
C VAL A 106 17.47 -7.47 -12.36
N LYS A 107 17.63 -6.28 -12.95
CA LYS A 107 16.52 -5.41 -13.35
C LYS A 107 15.90 -5.96 -14.65
N ARG A 108 14.78 -6.66 -14.54
CA ARG A 108 13.98 -7.09 -15.72
C ARG A 108 12.78 -6.17 -15.88
N THR A 109 12.48 -5.79 -17.12
CA THR A 109 11.27 -5.03 -17.47
C THR A 109 10.41 -5.88 -18.37
N TYR A 110 9.14 -6.05 -17.99
CA TYR A 110 8.15 -6.82 -18.73
C TYR A 110 7.08 -5.87 -19.25
N LYS A 111 6.68 -6.05 -20.52
CA LYS A 111 5.57 -5.32 -21.12
C LYS A 111 4.45 -6.31 -21.43
N VAL A 112 3.30 -6.13 -20.80
CA VAL A 112 2.11 -6.96 -21.01
C VAL A 112 1.03 -6.10 -21.66
N GLU A 113 0.50 -6.57 -22.78
CA GLU A 113 -0.52 -5.87 -23.57
C GLU A 113 -1.82 -6.68 -23.58
N ALA A 114 -2.88 -6.16 -22.95
CA ALA A 114 -4.20 -6.76 -22.99
C ALA A 114 -4.94 -6.31 -24.26
N LYS A 115 -5.38 -7.28 -25.09
CA LYS A 115 -6.03 -7.04 -26.38
C LYS A 115 -7.34 -7.80 -26.43
N ARG A 116 -8.46 -7.11 -26.72
CA ARG A 116 -9.77 -7.77 -26.89
C ARG A 116 -10.11 -7.95 -28.37
N ARG A 117 -10.66 -9.12 -28.70
CA ARG A 117 -11.21 -9.38 -30.03
C ARG A 117 -12.67 -8.91 -30.08
N ARG A 118 -13.04 -8.17 -31.13
CA ARG A 118 -14.43 -7.75 -31.34
C ARG A 118 -15.21 -8.92 -31.95
N VAL A 119 -16.26 -9.38 -31.28
CA VAL A 119 -17.25 -10.31 -31.86
C VAL A 119 -18.43 -9.47 -32.34
N MET A 120 -18.62 -9.38 -33.66
CA MET A 120 -19.81 -8.74 -34.22
C MET A 120 -20.99 -9.70 -34.19
N VAL A 121 -22.10 -9.28 -33.58
CA VAL A 121 -23.40 -9.95 -33.71
C VAL A 121 -24.32 -8.99 -34.47
N GLY A 122 -24.58 -9.29 -35.74
CA GLY A 122 -25.54 -8.55 -36.58
C GLY A 122 -24.94 -7.82 -37.78
N ALA A 123 -25.66 -7.91 -38.90
CA ALA A 123 -25.25 -7.47 -40.22
C ALA A 123 -25.35 -5.94 -40.38
N ARG A 124 -24.24 -5.21 -40.20
CA ARG A 124 -23.92 -3.99 -40.97
C ARG A 124 -22.46 -3.58 -40.77
N SER A 125 -21.78 -3.45 -41.91
CA SER A 125 -20.40 -2.95 -42.14
C SER A 125 -19.24 -3.73 -41.48
N SER A 126 -18.67 -4.57 -42.33
CA SER A 126 -17.34 -5.18 -42.27
C SER A 126 -16.21 -4.15 -42.20
N GLY A 127 -15.62 -4.00 -41.02
CA GLY A 127 -14.23 -3.56 -40.86
C GLY A 127 -13.45 -4.70 -40.22
N LEU A 128 -12.20 -4.91 -40.63
CA LEU A 128 -11.31 -5.91 -40.02
C LEU A 128 -11.41 -5.86 -38.49
N SER A 129 -11.54 -7.04 -37.85
CA SER A 129 -11.42 -7.22 -36.40
C SER A 129 -10.00 -6.80 -35.96
N SER A 130 -9.72 -5.50 -35.88
CA SER A 130 -8.51 -5.00 -35.23
C SER A 130 -8.66 -5.33 -33.75
N LYS A 131 -7.72 -6.12 -33.22
CA LYS A 131 -7.56 -6.28 -31.78
C LYS A 131 -7.30 -4.89 -31.20
N GLU A 132 -8.27 -4.34 -30.49
CA GLU A 132 -8.08 -3.08 -29.77
C GLU A 132 -7.28 -3.37 -28.51
N LEU A 133 -6.21 -2.60 -28.31
CA LEU A 133 -5.44 -2.62 -27.07
C LEU A 133 -6.33 -2.00 -25.98
N GLU A 134 -6.54 -2.70 -24.87
CA GLU A 134 -7.36 -2.22 -23.76
C GLU A 134 -6.50 -1.54 -22.70
N SER A 135 -5.39 -2.19 -22.35
CA SER A 135 -4.44 -1.69 -21.38
C SER A 135 -3.04 -2.25 -21.63
N SER A 136 -2.03 -1.52 -21.13
CA SER A 136 -0.63 -1.91 -21.14
C SER A 136 -0.09 -1.87 -19.73
N PHE A 137 0.52 -2.95 -19.26
CA PHE A 137 1.25 -3.02 -18.00
C PHE A 137 2.75 -3.07 -18.28
N THR A 138 3.51 -2.23 -17.58
CA THR A 138 4.97 -2.30 -17.50
C THR A 138 5.36 -2.68 -16.08
N ILE A 139 5.96 -3.86 -15.92
CA ILE A 139 6.37 -4.39 -14.61
C ILE A 139 7.89 -4.42 -14.58
N LYS A 140 8.49 -3.79 -13.58
CA LYS A 140 9.94 -3.78 -13.35
C LYS A 140 10.25 -4.47 -12.03
N ASP A 141 11.06 -5.52 -12.10
CA ASP A 141 11.61 -6.15 -10.90
C ASP A 141 12.73 -5.28 -10.35
N MET A 142 12.52 -4.75 -9.14
CA MET A 142 13.46 -3.85 -8.46
C MET A 142 14.41 -4.60 -7.54
N GLY A 143 14.25 -5.93 -7.39
CA GLY A 143 15.04 -6.78 -6.52
C GLY A 143 14.55 -6.83 -5.08
N MET A 144 15.43 -7.23 -4.17
CA MET A 144 15.16 -7.34 -2.74
C MET A 144 15.37 -5.99 -2.03
N VAL A 145 14.41 -5.60 -1.18
CA VAL A 145 14.48 -4.40 -0.33
C VAL A 145 13.88 -4.76 1.04
N GLN A 146 14.67 -4.63 2.11
CA GLN A 146 14.24 -4.88 3.50
C GLN A 146 13.52 -6.24 3.72
N GLY A 147 13.99 -7.30 3.06
CA GLY A 147 13.40 -8.64 3.18
C GLY A 147 12.15 -8.88 2.30
N SER A 148 11.75 -7.90 1.49
CA SER A 148 10.66 -8.01 0.52
C SER A 148 11.18 -7.91 -0.91
N ARG A 149 10.61 -8.69 -1.84
CA ARG A 149 10.84 -8.48 -3.28
C ARG A 149 9.96 -7.33 -3.75
N LEU A 150 10.55 -6.30 -4.35
CA LEU A 150 9.88 -5.08 -4.78
C LEU A 150 9.67 -5.08 -6.30
N PHE A 151 8.47 -4.74 -6.75
CA PHE A 151 8.13 -4.54 -8.15
C PHE A 151 7.60 -3.12 -8.35
N HIS A 152 8.05 -2.44 -9.40
CA HIS A 152 7.44 -1.21 -9.89
C HIS A 152 6.47 -1.55 -11.02
N VAL A 153 5.21 -1.18 -10.87
CA VAL A 153 4.14 -1.48 -11.83
C VAL A 153 3.62 -0.17 -12.37
N SER A 154 3.54 -0.06 -13.69
CA SER A 154 2.89 1.05 -14.39
C SER A 154 1.82 0.50 -15.32
N VAL A 155 0.66 1.15 -15.36
CA VAL A 155 -0.42 0.83 -16.30
C VAL A 155 -0.78 2.04 -17.14
N MET A 156 -1.26 1.79 -18.34
CA MET A 156 -1.93 2.76 -19.20
C MET A 156 -3.24 2.16 -19.73
N SER A 157 -4.33 2.93 -19.65
CA SER A 157 -5.64 2.55 -20.21
C SER A 157 -5.84 3.18 -21.59
N TYR A 158 -6.26 2.38 -22.56
CA TYR A 158 -6.56 2.81 -23.93
C TYR A 158 -8.05 2.77 -24.27
N LYS A 159 -8.92 2.49 -23.29
CA LYS A 159 -10.38 2.50 -23.46
C LYS A 159 -11.04 3.55 -22.58
N ASN A 160 -12.24 3.96 -22.99
CA ASN A 160 -13.20 4.69 -22.15
C ASN A 160 -13.76 3.79 -21.04
N ALA A 161 -12.89 3.26 -20.21
CA ALA A 161 -13.19 2.50 -19.02
C ALA A 161 -12.23 2.96 -17.93
N SER A 162 -12.77 3.23 -16.74
CA SER A 162 -11.93 3.46 -15.57
C SER A 162 -11.32 2.14 -15.12
N ILE A 163 -10.00 2.06 -15.04
CA ILE A 163 -9.29 0.91 -14.48
C ILE A 163 -8.96 1.23 -13.03
N ARG A 164 -9.41 0.42 -12.09
CA ARG A 164 -8.89 0.46 -10.72
C ARG A 164 -7.72 -0.50 -10.62
N ILE A 165 -6.62 -0.04 -10.07
CA ILE A 165 -5.47 -0.88 -9.71
C ILE A 165 -5.41 -0.86 -8.20
N SER A 166 -5.37 -2.02 -7.57
CA SER A 166 -5.16 -2.11 -6.12
C SER A 166 -4.01 -3.08 -5.85
N PRO A 167 -3.17 -2.87 -4.82
CA PRO A 167 -2.17 -3.86 -4.44
C PRO A 167 -2.78 -5.27 -4.27
N PRO A 168 -3.93 -5.46 -3.59
CA PRO A 168 -4.57 -6.78 -3.48
C PRO A 168 -4.98 -7.42 -4.80
N ASP A 169 -4.95 -6.73 -5.94
CA ASP A 169 -5.26 -7.33 -7.25
C ASP A 169 -4.04 -8.06 -7.84
N PHE A 170 -2.86 -7.85 -7.26
CA PHE A 170 -1.63 -8.53 -7.65
C PHE A 170 -1.31 -9.66 -6.69
N TYR A 171 -0.73 -10.73 -7.20
CA TYR A 171 -0.27 -11.86 -6.40
C TYR A 171 1.01 -12.42 -7.00
N ALA A 172 1.88 -12.93 -6.15
CA ALA A 172 3.07 -13.66 -6.56
C ALA A 172 2.97 -15.11 -6.09
N PHE A 173 3.52 -16.04 -6.88
CA PHE A 173 3.69 -17.44 -6.49
C PHE A 173 5.17 -17.72 -6.31
N SER A 174 5.55 -18.24 -5.14
CA SER A 174 6.91 -18.74 -4.91
C SER A 174 7.15 -20.07 -5.62
N VAL A 175 8.41 -20.52 -5.64
CA VAL A 175 8.83 -21.85 -6.16
C VAL A 175 7.98 -23.01 -5.64
N ASN A 176 7.45 -22.89 -4.42
CA ASN A 176 6.61 -23.95 -3.83
C ASN A 176 5.12 -23.78 -4.16
N ASN A 177 4.77 -22.98 -5.17
CA ASN A 177 3.41 -22.57 -5.51
C ASN A 177 2.62 -21.91 -4.35
N MET A 178 3.33 -21.40 -3.33
CA MET A 178 2.67 -20.68 -2.25
C MET A 178 2.30 -19.28 -2.75
N ARG A 179 1.03 -18.91 -2.58
CA ARG A 179 0.53 -17.58 -2.88
C ARG A 179 1.06 -16.58 -1.86
N ILE A 180 1.65 -15.50 -2.35
CA ILE A 180 2.16 -14.39 -1.55
C ILE A 180 1.31 -13.17 -1.87
N ASN A 181 0.63 -12.68 -0.85
CA ASN A 181 -0.19 -11.49 -0.97
C ASN A 181 0.71 -10.24 -0.87
N PRO A 182 0.51 -9.26 -1.74
CA PRO A 182 1.30 -8.06 -1.72
C PRO A 182 0.92 -7.20 -0.53
N HIS A 183 1.93 -6.65 0.12
CA HIS A 183 1.79 -5.63 1.15
C HIS A 183 2.71 -4.47 0.78
N PRO A 184 2.28 -3.21 0.91
CA PRO A 184 3.17 -2.07 0.68
C PRO A 184 4.38 -2.15 1.61
N LEU A 185 5.55 -1.78 1.09
CA LEU A 185 6.74 -1.58 1.93
C LEU A 185 6.72 -0.15 2.47
N ASP A 186 7.13 0.05 3.72
CA ASP A 186 7.25 1.38 4.30
C ASP A 186 8.11 2.32 3.41
N GLY A 187 7.58 3.50 3.11
CA GLY A 187 8.23 4.47 2.23
C GLY A 187 8.00 4.26 0.72
N TYR A 188 7.30 3.20 0.31
CA TYR A 188 6.90 2.92 -1.07
C TYR A 188 5.36 2.80 -1.16
N PRO A 189 4.65 3.95 -1.17
CA PRO A 189 3.19 3.97 -1.05
C PRO A 189 2.46 3.43 -2.29
N ASP A 190 1.17 3.21 -2.04
CA ASP A 190 0.25 2.28 -2.68
C ASP A 190 0.11 2.41 -4.21
N LEU A 191 -0.03 1.26 -4.86
CA LEU A 191 -0.48 1.14 -6.24
C LEU A 191 -2.00 1.45 -6.40
N ASP A 192 -2.68 1.99 -5.38
CA ASP A 192 -4.11 2.29 -5.48
C ASP A 192 -4.34 3.52 -6.38
N ALA A 193 -4.75 3.27 -7.61
CA ALA A 193 -4.99 4.32 -8.58
C ALA A 193 -6.17 3.97 -9.50
N LYS A 194 -7.04 4.95 -9.71
CA LYS A 194 -8.06 4.92 -10.75
C LYS A 194 -7.50 5.59 -12.01
N VAL A 195 -7.39 4.82 -13.09
CA VAL A 195 -6.84 5.26 -14.37
C VAL A 195 -7.98 5.44 -15.37
N SER A 196 -8.16 6.67 -15.87
CA SER A 196 -9.14 6.97 -16.92
C SER A 196 -8.53 6.78 -18.32
N PHE A 197 -9.33 6.97 -19.37
CA PHE A 197 -8.87 6.87 -20.75
C PHE A 197 -7.63 7.74 -21.03
N ASN A 198 -6.61 7.16 -21.68
CA ASN A 198 -5.33 7.78 -21.99
C ASN A 198 -4.55 8.33 -20.78
N GLN A 199 -4.89 7.86 -19.57
CA GLN A 199 -4.12 8.16 -18.37
C GLN A 199 -3.19 6.98 -18.05
N SER A 200 -2.15 7.30 -17.29
CA SER A 200 -1.23 6.31 -16.72
C SER A 200 -1.18 6.46 -15.21
N ALA A 201 -1.03 5.33 -14.52
CA ALA A 201 -0.63 5.32 -13.11
C ALA A 201 0.55 4.39 -12.91
N SER A 202 1.30 4.64 -11.84
CA SER A 202 2.42 3.79 -11.45
C SER A 202 2.59 3.78 -9.95
N GLY A 203 3.06 2.66 -9.42
CA GLY A 203 3.31 2.50 -7.99
C GLY A 203 4.22 1.30 -7.74
N HIS A 204 4.42 1.02 -6.46
CA HIS A 204 5.23 -0.11 -6.05
C HIS A 204 4.37 -1.17 -5.37
N ILE A 205 4.74 -2.42 -5.58
CA ILE A 205 4.17 -3.58 -4.90
C ILE A 205 5.33 -4.33 -4.25
N SER A 206 5.19 -4.69 -2.99
CA SER A 206 6.18 -5.52 -2.31
C SER A 206 5.56 -6.86 -1.89
N PHE A 207 6.36 -7.91 -1.96
CA PHE A 207 6.00 -9.25 -1.51
C PHE A 207 6.97 -9.64 -0.39
N PRO A 208 6.49 -9.86 0.85
CA PRO A 208 7.34 -10.13 2.01
C PRO A 208 7.90 -11.56 1.95
N THR A 209 8.89 -11.76 1.09
CA THR A 209 9.59 -13.02 0.92
C THR A 209 10.98 -12.79 0.33
N ALA A 210 11.94 -13.58 0.81
CA ALA A 210 13.24 -13.74 0.16
C ALA A 210 13.27 -14.91 -0.84
N VAL A 211 12.18 -15.68 -0.94
CA VAL A 211 12.11 -16.85 -1.82
C VAL A 211 11.99 -16.39 -3.28
N LYS A 212 12.61 -17.13 -4.20
CA LYS A 212 12.45 -16.91 -5.65
C LYS A 212 10.95 -16.97 -6.01
N ILE A 213 10.49 -15.98 -6.77
CA ILE A 213 9.12 -15.89 -7.27
C ILE A 213 9.13 -16.36 -8.72
N GLU A 214 8.21 -17.25 -9.06
CA GLU A 214 8.10 -17.81 -10.42
C GLU A 214 7.06 -17.10 -11.26
N LYS A 215 5.95 -16.70 -10.65
CA LYS A 215 4.80 -16.15 -11.36
C LYS A 215 4.24 -14.93 -10.66
N LEU A 216 3.91 -13.91 -11.44
CA LEU A 216 3.12 -12.75 -11.01
C LEU A 216 1.76 -12.81 -11.71
N VAL A 217 0.68 -12.64 -10.95
CA VAL A 217 -0.69 -12.67 -11.45
C VAL A 217 -1.38 -11.37 -11.09
N HIS A 218 -2.06 -10.77 -12.05
CA HIS A 218 -2.98 -9.66 -11.81
C HIS A 218 -4.40 -10.10 -12.13
N LYS A 219 -5.34 -9.79 -11.24
CA LYS A 219 -6.78 -10.03 -11.43
C LYS A 219 -7.55 -8.75 -11.20
N SER A 220 -8.22 -8.26 -12.23
CA SER A 220 -9.18 -7.16 -12.14
C SER A 220 -10.45 -7.50 -12.91
N GLU A 221 -11.44 -6.63 -12.83
CA GLU A 221 -12.68 -6.73 -13.63
C GLU A 221 -12.42 -6.73 -15.15
N LEU A 222 -11.31 -6.11 -15.60
CA LEU A 222 -11.02 -5.89 -17.02
C LEU A 222 -9.96 -6.83 -17.59
N ALA A 223 -9.03 -7.31 -16.75
CA ALA A 223 -7.96 -8.17 -17.21
C ALA A 223 -7.51 -9.13 -16.11
N GLU A 224 -7.39 -10.40 -16.48
CA GLU A 224 -6.58 -11.38 -15.77
C GLU A 224 -5.35 -11.67 -16.63
N PHE A 225 -4.15 -11.46 -16.08
CA PHE A 225 -2.93 -11.90 -16.73
C PHE A 225 -1.99 -12.60 -15.76
N GLU A 226 -1.28 -13.57 -16.29
CA GLU A 226 -0.21 -14.29 -15.62
C GLU A 226 1.10 -13.99 -16.34
N LEU A 227 2.12 -13.59 -15.61
CA LEU A 227 3.47 -13.35 -16.09
C LEU A 227 4.41 -14.36 -15.44
N ASN A 228 5.08 -15.17 -16.25
CA ASN A 228 6.19 -16.00 -15.82
C ASN A 228 7.44 -15.10 -15.67
N LEU A 229 7.97 -14.97 -14.45
CA LEU A 229 9.11 -14.09 -14.16
C LEU A 229 10.45 -14.69 -14.61
N GLU A 230 10.50 -15.99 -14.85
CA GLU A 230 11.69 -16.67 -15.35
C GLU A 230 11.84 -16.50 -16.86
N THR A 231 10.77 -16.79 -17.61
CA THR A 231 10.76 -16.75 -19.08
C THR A 231 10.36 -15.38 -19.65
N GLY A 232 9.65 -14.56 -18.86
CA GLY A 232 9.05 -13.31 -19.34
C GLY A 232 7.79 -13.52 -20.18
N GLU A 233 7.33 -14.76 -20.36
CA GLU A 233 6.11 -15.07 -21.09
C GLU A 233 4.88 -14.64 -20.29
N ALA A 234 3.95 -13.97 -20.97
CA ALA A 234 2.70 -13.51 -20.38
C ALA A 234 1.50 -14.18 -21.08
N VAL A 235 0.56 -14.67 -20.27
CA VAL A 235 -0.71 -15.21 -20.73
C VAL A 235 -1.82 -14.32 -20.20
N ALA A 236 -2.55 -13.66 -21.11
CA ALA A 236 -3.79 -12.97 -20.76
C ALA A 236 -4.95 -13.96 -20.87
N LYS A 237 -5.75 -14.06 -19.81
CA LYS A 237 -7.00 -14.82 -19.81
C LYS A 237 -8.13 -13.81 -19.99
N GLU A 238 -8.98 -14.03 -20.99
CA GLU A 238 -10.22 -13.26 -21.11
C GLU A 238 -11.09 -13.60 -19.90
N THR A 239 -11.34 -12.62 -19.03
CA THR A 239 -12.37 -12.73 -18.01
C THR A 239 -13.70 -12.81 -18.75
N GLY A 240 -14.32 -13.99 -18.73
CA GLY A 240 -15.60 -14.21 -19.38
C GLY A 240 -16.67 -13.28 -18.82
N LEU A 241 -17.00 -12.25 -19.59
CA LEU A 241 -18.21 -11.42 -19.47
C LEU A 241 -18.98 -11.54 -20.80
#